data_AF-A0A512NR35-F1
#
_entry.id   AF-A0A512NR35-F1
#
_cell.length_a   1.000
_cell.length_b   1.000
_cell.length_c   1.000
_cell.angle_alpha   90.00
_cell.angle_beta   90.00
_cell.angle_gamma   90.00
#
_symmetry.space_group_name_H-M   'P 1'
#
loop_
_entity.id
_entity.type
_entity.pdbx_description
1 polymer ?
#
loop_
_entity_poly.entity_id
_entity_poly.type
_entity_poly.pdbx_seq_one_letter_code
_entity_poly.pdbx_strand_id
1 'polypeptide(L)'
;MPVKVYIDHGAGLVEASADESLSVEDVLAYLEHLVEQGAMPYSKLFDATAAKVTMSVDELRSIGAWVRKYAIDGRGPIGPLAIVSTAGNQIDAAYFADAAGSNRPLRIFRDRAEATAWLEQAAKGGGRRR
;
A
#
# COMPACT_ATOMS: atom_id res chain seq x y z
N MET A 1 16.76 0.31 4.96
CA MET A 1 15.30 0.36 4.76
C MET A 1 14.81 1.73 5.21
N PRO A 2 14.56 2.65 4.28
CA PRO A 2 13.96 3.96 4.57
C PRO A 2 12.44 3.87 4.81
N VAL A 3 11.81 2.72 4.54
CA VAL A 3 10.41 2.46 4.90
C VAL A 3 10.33 2.05 6.37
N LYS A 4 9.79 2.95 7.19
CA LYS A 4 9.41 2.67 8.57
C LYS A 4 8.06 1.99 8.55
N VAL A 5 7.94 0.85 9.21
CA VAL A 5 6.69 0.07 9.27
C VAL A 5 6.28 -0.18 10.72
N TYR A 6 4.99 0.01 10.98
CA TYR A 6 4.32 -0.34 12.22
C TYR A 6 3.12 -1.23 11.89
N ILE A 7 2.98 -2.35 12.60
CA ILE A 7 1.93 -3.34 12.38
C ILE A 7 1.10 -3.46 13.66
N ASP A 8 -0.18 -3.11 13.58
CA ASP A 8 -1.17 -3.33 14.62
C ASP A 8 -2.01 -4.56 14.29
N HIS A 9 -1.66 -5.69 14.89
CA HIS A 9 -2.39 -6.95 14.72
C HIS A 9 -3.80 -6.93 15.32
N GLY A 10 -4.04 -6.11 16.36
CA GLY A 10 -5.35 -5.99 16.99
C GLY A 10 -6.35 -5.25 16.11
N ALA A 11 -5.89 -4.18 15.45
CA ALA A 11 -6.68 -3.41 14.50
C ALA A 11 -6.68 -4.01 13.08
N GLY A 12 -5.74 -4.90 12.76
CA GLY A 12 -5.52 -5.37 11.39
C GLY A 12 -5.09 -4.23 10.47
N LEU A 13 -4.16 -3.40 10.94
CA LEU A 13 -3.66 -2.20 10.27
C LEU A 13 -2.13 -2.24 10.15
N VAL A 14 -1.64 -1.79 9.02
CA VAL A 14 -0.23 -1.51 8.77
C VAL A 14 -0.10 -0.04 8.44
N GLU A 15 0.77 0.64 9.18
CA GLU A 15 1.19 2.00 8.88
C GLU A 15 2.64 1.98 8.41
N ALA A 16 2.86 2.46 7.20
CA ALA A 16 4.19 2.55 6.61
C ALA A 16 4.45 3.99 6.20
N SER A 17 5.66 4.48 6.43
CA SER A 17 6.11 5.78 5.93
C SER A 17 7.47 5.64 5.27
N ALA A 18 7.63 6.27 4.11
CA ALA A 18 8.92 6.37 3.45
C ALA A 18 9.49 7.78 3.67
N ASP A 19 10.71 7.84 4.18
CA ASP A 19 11.50 9.06 4.25
C ASP A 19 12.57 9.02 3.15
N GLU A 20 12.92 10.17 2.56
CA GLU A 20 14.00 10.27 1.55
C GLU A 20 13.71 9.58 0.21
N SER A 21 14.64 8.82 -0.37
CA SER A 21 14.44 8.15 -1.68
C SER A 21 13.72 6.82 -1.51
N LEU A 22 12.63 6.60 -2.25
CA LEU A 22 11.92 5.33 -2.29
C LEU A 22 12.25 4.57 -3.57
N SER A 23 12.98 3.44 -3.45
CA SER A 23 13.33 2.56 -4.57
C SER A 23 12.37 1.36 -4.70
N VAL A 24 12.52 0.59 -5.79
CA VAL A 24 11.75 -0.65 -6.00
C VAL A 24 12.14 -1.72 -4.98
N GLU A 25 13.42 -1.83 -4.63
CA GLU A 25 13.94 -2.77 -3.64
C GLU A 25 13.36 -2.50 -2.25
N ASP A 26 13.23 -1.22 -1.87
CA ASP A 26 12.63 -0.85 -0.59
C ASP A 26 11.16 -1.27 -0.49
N VAL A 27 10.41 -1.11 -1.58
CA VAL A 27 9.01 -1.53 -1.63
C VAL A 27 8.88 -3.05 -1.61
N LEU A 28 9.75 -3.78 -2.33
CA LEU A 28 9.75 -5.25 -2.32
C LEU A 28 10.13 -5.79 -0.94
N ALA A 29 11.15 -5.23 -0.29
CA ALA A 29 11.54 -5.60 1.07
C ALA A 29 10.42 -5.33 2.09
N TYR A 30 9.71 -4.20 1.95
CA TYR A 30 8.51 -3.91 2.74
C TYR A 30 7.42 -4.97 2.52
N LEU A 31 7.12 -5.34 1.27
CA LEU A 31 6.10 -6.34 0.96
C LEU A 31 6.48 -7.74 1.48
N GLU A 32 7.75 -8.14 1.37
CA GLU A 32 8.27 -9.39 1.93
C GLU A 32 8.10 -9.42 3.45
N HIS A 33 8.48 -8.34 4.14
CA HIS A 33 8.29 -8.21 5.60
C HIS A 33 6.81 -8.41 6.00
N LEU A 34 5.86 -7.85 5.23
CA LEU A 34 4.43 -8.05 5.50
C LEU A 34 3.96 -9.48 5.27
N VAL A 35 4.55 -10.20 4.32
CA VAL A 35 4.27 -11.62 4.10
C VAL A 35 4.76 -12.42 5.30
N GLU A 36 5.98 -12.17 5.77
CA GLU A 36 6.56 -12.85 6.94
C GLU A 36 5.75 -12.63 8.22
N GLN A 37 5.24 -11.41 8.42
CA GLN A 37 4.40 -11.06 9.58
C GLN A 37 2.92 -11.44 9.42
N GLY A 38 2.52 -12.05 8.30
CA GLY A 38 1.13 -12.41 8.03
C GLY A 38 0.19 -11.21 7.90
N ALA A 39 0.71 -10.02 7.62
CA ALA A 39 -0.01 -8.75 7.59
C ALA A 39 -0.53 -8.37 6.20
N MET A 40 -0.37 -9.23 5.18
CA MET A 40 -0.90 -9.00 3.83
C MET A 40 -2.43 -8.74 3.78
N PRO A 41 -3.26 -9.41 4.59
CA PRO A 41 -4.71 -9.14 4.67
C PRO A 41 -5.09 -7.80 5.30
N TYR A 42 -4.17 -7.14 6.02
CA TYR A 42 -4.48 -5.94 6.80
C TYR A 42 -4.67 -4.70 5.92
N SER A 43 -5.44 -3.75 6.45
CA SER A 43 -5.53 -2.40 5.88
C SER A 43 -4.15 -1.76 5.92
N LYS A 44 -3.80 -1.00 4.88
CA LYS A 44 -2.47 -0.39 4.74
C LYS A 44 -2.63 1.11 4.53
N LEU A 45 -1.97 1.89 5.37
CA LEU A 45 -1.73 3.32 5.16
C LEU A 45 -0.25 3.49 4.80
N PHE A 46 0.03 3.93 3.58
CA PHE A 46 1.39 4.19 3.10
C PHE A 46 1.57 5.70 2.90
N ASP A 47 2.37 6.32 3.76
CA ASP A 47 2.70 7.74 3.71
C ASP A 47 4.01 7.94 2.92
N ALA A 48 3.88 8.49 1.72
CA ALA A 48 5.01 8.82 0.85
C ALA A 48 5.24 10.34 0.78
N THR A 49 4.64 11.13 1.67
CA THR A 49 4.66 12.60 1.54
C THR A 49 6.07 13.20 1.64
N ALA A 50 6.94 12.58 2.44
CA ALA A 50 8.35 12.96 2.60
C ALA A 50 9.30 12.25 1.62
N ALA A 51 8.78 11.35 0.77
CA ALA A 51 9.59 10.53 -0.12
C ALA A 51 9.72 11.11 -1.52
N LYS A 52 10.95 11.13 -2.03
CA LYS A 52 11.26 11.25 -3.45
C LYS A 52 11.19 9.87 -4.09
N VAL A 53 10.18 9.63 -4.91
CA VAL A 53 10.07 8.39 -5.68
C VAL A 53 11.13 8.42 -6.78
N THR A 54 12.01 7.40 -6.81
CA THR A 54 13.05 7.27 -7.83
C THR A 54 12.78 6.13 -8.81
N MET A 55 11.59 5.53 -8.73
CA MET A 55 11.16 4.41 -9.57
C MET A 55 10.67 4.89 -10.93
N SER A 56 11.03 4.14 -11.97
CA SER A 56 10.45 4.22 -13.29
C SER A 56 9.03 3.65 -13.33
N VAL A 57 8.29 3.99 -14.39
CA VAL A 57 6.93 3.47 -14.62
C VAL A 57 6.91 1.93 -14.73
N ASP A 58 7.94 1.33 -15.33
CA ASP A 58 8.03 -0.13 -15.47
C ASP A 58 8.30 -0.82 -14.13
N GLU A 59 9.05 -0.19 -13.23
CA GLU A 59 9.25 -0.68 -11.87
C GLU A 59 7.96 -0.60 -11.05
N LEU A 60 7.23 0.53 -11.10
CA LEU A 60 5.91 0.67 -10.47
C LEU A 60 4.92 -0.38 -10.98
N ARG A 61 4.93 -0.66 -12.29
CA ARG A 61 4.11 -1.71 -12.90
C ARG A 61 4.51 -3.09 -12.42
N SER A 62 5.81 -3.35 -12.26
CA SER A 62 6.35 -4.62 -11.78
C SER A 62 5.94 -4.91 -10.35
N ILE A 63 5.97 -3.90 -9.47
CA ILE A 63 5.45 -4.02 -8.10
C ILE A 63 3.94 -4.32 -8.14
N GLY A 64 3.17 -3.59 -8.95
CA GLY A 64 1.74 -3.86 -9.11
C GLY A 64 1.46 -5.29 -9.59
N ALA A 65 2.26 -5.80 -10.54
CA ALA A 65 2.15 -7.17 -11.05
C ALA A 65 2.46 -8.21 -9.98
N TRP A 66 3.48 -7.98 -9.15
CA TRP A 66 3.80 -8.83 -8.01
C TRP A 66 2.63 -8.91 -7.03
N VAL A 67 2.03 -7.77 -6.67
CA VAL A 67 0.86 -7.70 -5.77
C VAL A 67 -0.32 -8.46 -6.34
N ARG A 68 -0.61 -8.29 -7.65
CA ARG A 68 -1.69 -9.04 -8.32
C ARG A 68 -1.41 -10.53 -8.33
N LYS A 69 -0.19 -10.95 -8.64
CA LYS A 69 0.21 -12.36 -8.66
C LYS A 69 0.06 -12.99 -7.28
N TYR A 70 0.48 -12.30 -6.22
CA TYR A 70 0.28 -12.75 -4.85
C TYR A 70 -1.21 -13.04 -4.56
N ALA A 71 -2.11 -12.14 -4.96
CA ALA A 71 -3.55 -12.32 -4.78
C ALA A 71 -4.13 -13.47 -5.64
N ILE A 72 -3.69 -13.60 -6.90
CA ILE A 72 -4.20 -14.61 -7.86
C ILE A 72 -3.75 -16.01 -7.47
N ASP A 73 -2.50 -16.18 -7.03
CA ASP A 73 -1.90 -17.47 -6.66
C ASP A 73 -2.51 -18.05 -5.36
N GLY A 74 -3.58 -17.44 -4.83
CA GLY A 74 -4.28 -17.91 -3.64
C GLY A 74 -3.47 -17.80 -2.35
N ARG A 75 -2.38 -17.01 -2.35
CA ARG A 75 -1.49 -16.82 -1.18
C ARG A 75 -2.19 -16.12 -0.01
N GLY A 76 -3.29 -15.43 -0.28
CA GLY A 76 -4.16 -14.84 0.73
C GLY A 76 -4.85 -13.56 0.23
N PRO A 77 -5.87 -13.07 0.96
CA PRO A 77 -6.48 -11.78 0.66
C PRO A 77 -5.48 -10.64 0.86
N ILE A 78 -5.62 -9.58 0.07
CA ILE A 78 -4.85 -8.34 0.25
C ILE A 78 -5.82 -7.26 0.74
N GLY A 79 -5.51 -6.68 1.88
CA GLY A 79 -6.35 -5.64 2.48
C GLY A 79 -6.36 -4.33 1.70
N PRO A 80 -7.29 -3.40 2.04
CA PRO A 80 -7.37 -2.08 1.44
C PRO A 80 -6.06 -1.30 1.55
N LEU A 81 -5.74 -0.47 0.56
CA LEU A 81 -4.56 0.39 0.58
C LEU A 81 -4.95 1.87 0.40
N ALA A 82 -4.54 2.70 1.35
CA ALA A 82 -4.51 4.15 1.21
C ALA A 82 -3.06 4.61 1.02
N ILE A 83 -2.81 5.41 -0.02
CA ILE A 83 -1.51 6.05 -0.25
C ILE A 83 -1.67 7.54 0.03
N VAL A 84 -0.87 8.10 0.92
CA VAL A 84 -0.80 9.55 1.16
C VAL A 84 0.37 10.09 0.36
N SER A 85 0.10 11.01 -0.56
CA SER A 85 1.10 11.55 -1.48
C SER A 85 0.90 13.06 -1.70
N THR A 86 1.98 13.75 -2.05
CA THR A 86 1.94 15.19 -2.37
C THR A 86 2.02 15.39 -3.88
N ALA A 87 1.91 16.65 -4.34
CA ALA A 87 1.98 16.97 -5.77
C ALA A 87 3.26 16.43 -6.45
N GLY A 88 4.36 16.28 -5.71
CA GLY A 88 5.65 15.81 -6.24
C GLY A 88 5.70 14.32 -6.61
N ASN A 89 4.79 13.49 -6.09
CA ASN A 89 4.78 12.04 -6.32
C ASN A 89 3.36 11.47 -6.57
N GLN A 90 2.39 12.35 -6.84
CA GLN A 90 1.01 11.97 -7.13
C GLN A 90 0.88 11.14 -8.42
N ILE A 91 1.72 11.42 -9.42
CA ILE A 91 1.74 10.68 -10.70
C ILE A 91 2.25 9.24 -10.47
N ASP A 92 3.34 9.07 -9.72
CA ASP A 92 3.89 7.74 -9.42
C ASP A 92 2.91 6.89 -8.63
N ALA A 93 2.26 7.50 -7.63
CA ALA A 93 1.19 6.86 -6.87
C ALA A 93 0.04 6.42 -7.78
N ALA A 94 -0.33 7.22 -8.78
CA ALA A 94 -1.38 6.88 -9.74
C ALA A 94 -0.97 5.74 -10.67
N TYR A 95 0.26 5.71 -11.18
CA TYR A 95 0.77 4.58 -11.97
C TYR A 95 0.78 3.28 -11.18
N PHE A 96 1.22 3.33 -9.92
CA PHE A 96 1.14 2.18 -9.04
C PHE A 96 -0.31 1.75 -8.78
N ALA A 97 -1.21 2.70 -8.53
CA ALA A 97 -2.63 2.44 -8.29
C ALA A 97 -3.30 1.73 -9.48
N ASP A 98 -3.06 2.22 -10.70
CA ASP A 98 -3.54 1.63 -11.94
C ASP A 98 -3.02 0.20 -12.10
N ALA A 99 -1.71 0.00 -11.90
CA ALA A 99 -1.14 -1.33 -11.92
C ALA A 99 -1.78 -2.22 -10.85
N ALA A 100 -1.78 -1.84 -9.57
CA ALA A 100 -2.22 -2.70 -8.47
C ALA A 100 -3.75 -2.88 -8.36
N GLY A 101 -4.54 -2.08 -9.07
CA GLY A 101 -5.95 -1.78 -8.75
C GLY A 101 -7.00 -2.87 -9.02
N SER A 102 -6.65 -4.06 -9.50
CA SER A 102 -7.67 -5.00 -9.99
C SER A 102 -8.33 -5.92 -8.95
N ASN A 103 -7.85 -5.97 -7.69
CA ASN A 103 -8.34 -6.97 -6.72
C ASN A 103 -8.49 -6.50 -5.27
N ARG A 104 -8.30 -5.20 -4.99
CA ARG A 104 -8.48 -4.62 -3.65
C ARG A 104 -8.92 -3.16 -3.74
N PRO A 105 -9.63 -2.61 -2.74
CA PRO A 105 -9.83 -1.18 -2.63
C PRO A 105 -8.48 -0.47 -2.51
N LEU A 106 -8.22 0.50 -3.39
CA LEU A 106 -7.02 1.33 -3.37
C LEU A 106 -7.40 2.79 -3.64
N ARG A 107 -6.91 3.71 -2.82
CA ARG A 107 -7.12 5.15 -3.03
C ARG A 107 -5.92 5.99 -2.62
N ILE A 108 -5.72 7.10 -3.34
CA ILE A 108 -4.66 8.08 -3.08
C ILE A 108 -5.28 9.31 -2.41
N PHE A 109 -4.60 9.83 -1.40
CA PHE A 109 -5.01 10.98 -0.59
C PHE A 109 -3.87 11.99 -0.50
N ARG A 110 -4.22 13.24 -0.20
CA ARG A 110 -3.25 14.29 0.13
C ARG A 110 -3.05 14.47 1.63
N ASP A 111 -4.01 13.99 2.42
CA ASP A 111 -4.06 14.14 3.85
C ASP A 111 -4.17 12.76 4.53
N ARG A 112 -3.41 12.60 5.61
CA ARG A 112 -3.35 11.34 6.36
C ARG A 112 -4.63 11.07 7.16
N ALA A 113 -5.28 12.10 7.69
CA ALA A 113 -6.51 11.92 8.46
C ALA A 113 -7.65 11.44 7.53
N GLU A 114 -7.77 12.00 6.33
CA GLU A 114 -8.72 11.52 5.31
C GLU A 114 -8.45 10.06 4.90
N ALA A 115 -7.19 9.70 4.69
CA ALA A 115 -6.78 8.34 4.37
C ALA A 115 -7.18 7.35 5.48
N THR A 116 -6.91 7.72 6.74
CA THR A 116 -7.23 6.92 7.92
C THR A 116 -8.74 6.71 8.04
N ALA A 117 -9.52 7.79 7.94
CA ALA A 117 -10.98 7.73 8.02
C ALA A 117 -11.59 6.86 6.91
N TRP A 118 -10.99 6.85 5.72
CA TRP A 118 -11.42 5.97 4.63
C TRP A 118 -11.08 4.50 4.90
N LEU A 119 -9.89 4.19 5.43
CA LEU A 119 -9.51 2.82 5.77
C LEU A 119 -10.43 2.23 6.84
N GLU A 120 -10.77 3.01 7.87
CA GLU A 120 -11.72 2.57 8.89
C GLU A 120 -13.10 2.22 8.30
N GLN A 121 -13.56 3.00 7.31
CA GLN A 121 -14.81 2.72 6.60
C GLN A 121 -14.69 1.48 5.70
N ALA A 122 -13.57 1.32 4.99
CA ALA A 122 -13.31 0.17 4.15
C ALA A 122 -13.22 -1.14 4.95
N ALA A 123 -12.60 -1.11 6.13
CA ALA A 123 -12.54 -2.24 7.06
C ALA A 123 -13.94 -2.65 7.55
N LYS A 124 -14.81 -1.67 7.85
CA LYS A 124 -16.22 -1.91 8.23
C LYS A 124 -17.08 -2.41 7.06
N GLY A 125 -16.78 -1.97 5.83
CA GLY A 125 -17.49 -2.34 4.61
C GLY A 125 -17.21 -3.75 4.11
N GLY A 126 -16.01 -4.28 4.36
CA GLY A 126 -15.61 -5.65 3.98
C GLY A 126 -16.41 -6.77 4.67
N GLY A 127 -17.09 -6.47 5.78
CA GLY A 127 -17.94 -7.40 6.52
C GLY A 127 -19.39 -7.53 6.03
N ARG A 128 -19.81 -6.77 5.01
CA ARG A 128 -21.15 -6.89 4.39
C ARG A 128 -21.05 -7.41 2.96
N ARG A 129 -20.82 -8.70 2.83
CA ARG A 129 -21.38 -9.47 1.72
C ARG A 129 -22.27 -10.55 2.33
N ARG A 130 -23.58 -10.28 2.29
CA ARG A 130 -24.63 -11.29 2.46
C ARG A 130 -24.62 -12.20 1.23
#